data_AF-A0A960H677-F1
#
_entry.id   AF-A0A960H677-F1
#
_cell.length_a   1.000
_cell.length_b   1.000
_cell.length_c   1.000
_cell.angle_alpha   90.00
_cell.angle_beta   90.00
_cell.angle_gamma   90.00
#
_symmetry.space_group_name_H-M   'P 1'
#
loop_
_entity.id
_entity.type
_entity.pdbx_description
1 polymer ?
#
loop_
_entity_poly.entity_id
_entity_poly.type
_entity_poly.pdbx_seq_one_letter_code
_entity_poly.pdbx_strand_id
1 'polypeptide(L)'
;APVLDPLPRWLRADVLSTGDLTVSGVVVPGEGSKARETQRLLLAGAPPEAVSRAGVGWVVVESGTAGTMGAARRTLERLPVAYRDGDLILYRVGGAGSAAPQDKRTAMVLAHLVWVVMLAGGAAAMAMGSRRRRDGVPFGT
;
A
#
# COMPACT_ATOMS: atom_id res chain seq x y z
N ALA A 1 -19.14 9.90 -22.73
CA ALA A 1 -17.80 10.29 -22.27
C ALA A 1 -17.13 9.06 -21.64
N PRO A 2 -15.83 8.82 -21.84
CA PRO A 2 -15.13 7.77 -21.11
C PRO A 2 -15.19 8.11 -19.61
N VAL A 3 -15.81 7.23 -18.82
CA VAL A 3 -15.93 7.40 -17.38
C VAL A 3 -14.66 6.83 -16.75
N LEU A 4 -13.98 7.64 -15.93
CA LEU A 4 -12.82 7.21 -15.15
C LEU A 4 -13.26 6.20 -14.08
N ASP A 5 -12.46 5.16 -13.88
CA ASP A 5 -12.59 4.19 -12.80
C ASP A 5 -12.84 4.92 -11.46
N PRO A 6 -13.94 4.60 -10.75
CA PRO A 6 -14.24 5.19 -9.46
C PRO A 6 -13.44 4.59 -8.29
N LEU A 7 -12.84 3.41 -8.43
CA LEU A 7 -12.15 2.70 -7.35
C LEU A 7 -11.00 3.51 -6.73
N PRO A 8 -10.11 4.20 -7.49
CA PRO A 8 -9.01 4.96 -6.90
C PRO A 8 -9.45 6.09 -5.97
N ARG A 9 -10.66 6.62 -6.15
CA ARG A 9 -11.22 7.69 -5.31
C ARG A 9 -12.10 7.18 -4.17
N TRP A 10 -12.60 5.96 -4.26
CA TRP A 10 -13.47 5.37 -3.23
C TRP A 10 -12.71 4.49 -2.24
N LEU A 11 -11.63 3.85 -2.68
CA LEU A 11 -10.85 2.94 -1.85
C LEU A 11 -9.68 3.66 -1.19
N ARG A 12 -9.42 3.30 0.08
CA ARG A 12 -8.19 3.72 0.78
C ARG A 12 -6.96 2.90 0.37
N ALA A 13 -7.19 1.75 -0.24
CA ALA A 13 -6.11 0.90 -0.74
C ALA A 13 -5.48 1.53 -1.99
N ASP A 14 -4.20 1.24 -2.20
CA ASP A 14 -3.52 1.64 -3.44
C ASP A 14 -4.11 0.86 -4.62
N VAL A 15 -4.80 1.57 -5.52
CA VAL A 15 -5.41 1.01 -6.72
C VAL A 15 -4.45 1.21 -7.89
N LEU A 16 -3.98 0.09 -8.44
CA LEU A 16 -3.01 0.10 -9.53
C LEU A 16 -3.67 0.56 -10.84
N SER A 17 -3.25 1.72 -11.34
CA SER A 17 -3.61 2.23 -12.67
C SER A 17 -2.37 2.43 -13.52
N THR A 18 -2.40 2.01 -14.79
CA THR A 18 -1.26 2.16 -15.71
C THR A 18 -1.06 3.60 -16.17
N GLY A 19 -2.14 4.38 -16.22
CA GLY A 19 -2.16 5.72 -16.84
C GLY A 19 -1.97 5.69 -18.36
N ASP A 20 -2.07 4.52 -19.00
CA ASP A 20 -1.80 4.37 -20.43
C ASP A 20 -2.92 5.01 -21.25
N LEU A 21 -2.55 5.89 -22.18
CA LEU A 21 -3.50 6.56 -23.07
C LEU A 21 -3.34 6.03 -24.49
N THR A 22 -4.41 5.52 -25.08
CA THR A 22 -4.41 5.17 -26.50
C THR A 22 -4.81 6.39 -27.33
N VAL A 23 -3.88 6.93 -28.12
CA VAL A 23 -4.11 8.06 -29.04
C VAL A 23 -3.95 7.54 -30.46
N SER A 24 -5.04 7.57 -31.25
CA SER A 24 -5.03 7.12 -32.64
C SER A 24 -4.44 5.71 -32.85
N GLY A 25 -4.70 4.79 -31.91
CA GLY A 25 -4.19 3.41 -31.95
C GLY A 25 -2.77 3.22 -31.42
N VAL A 26 -2.07 4.29 -31.06
CA VAL A 26 -0.75 4.24 -30.42
C VAL A 26 -0.92 4.37 -28.90
N VAL A 27 -0.33 3.45 -28.15
CA VAL A 27 -0.33 3.50 -26.69
C VAL A 27 0.78 4.43 -26.21
N VAL A 28 0.40 5.51 -25.53
CA VAL A 28 1.30 6.40 -24.80
C VAL A 28 1.42 5.88 -23.36
N PRO A 29 2.63 5.49 -22.93
CA PRO A 29 2.89 5.08 -21.55
C PRO A 29 2.49 6.16 -20.52
N GLY A 30 1.68 5.78 -19.54
CA GLY A 30 1.58 6.53 -18.29
C GLY A 30 2.74 6.24 -17.33
N GLU A 31 2.69 6.86 -16.15
CA GLU A 31 3.67 6.76 -15.08
C GLU A 31 3.58 5.45 -14.28
N GLY A 32 2.50 4.68 -14.47
CA GLY A 32 2.18 3.46 -13.73
C GLY A 32 2.99 2.23 -14.14
N SER A 33 4.33 2.29 -14.06
CA SER A 33 5.22 1.18 -14.47
C SER A 33 4.92 -0.13 -13.74
N LYS A 34 4.73 -0.07 -12.41
CA LYS A 34 4.34 -1.21 -11.57
C LYS A 34 2.96 -1.75 -11.94
N ALA A 35 1.99 -0.86 -12.20
CA ALA A 35 0.66 -1.25 -12.63
C ALA A 35 0.71 -1.95 -13.99
N ARG A 36 1.53 -1.46 -14.92
CA ARG A 36 1.70 -2.07 -16.25
C ARG A 36 2.37 -3.43 -16.18
N GLU A 37 3.38 -3.60 -15.33
CA GLU A 37 3.99 -4.89 -15.08
C GLU A 37 2.98 -5.90 -14.52
N THR A 38 2.21 -5.49 -13.51
CA THR A 38 1.16 -6.32 -12.90
C THR A 38 0.08 -6.69 -13.91
N GLN A 39 -0.38 -5.73 -14.72
CA GLN A 39 -1.34 -5.97 -15.79
C GLN A 39 -0.79 -6.98 -16.80
N ARG A 40 0.49 -6.88 -17.19
CA ARG A 40 1.12 -7.85 -18.09
C ARG A 40 1.15 -9.26 -17.49
N LEU A 41 1.45 -9.39 -16.20
CA LEU A 41 1.41 -10.68 -15.50
C LEU A 41 0.00 -11.30 -15.53
N LEU A 42 -1.03 -10.50 -15.23
CA LEU A 42 -2.42 -10.94 -15.29
C LEU A 42 -2.82 -11.33 -16.72
N LEU A 43 -2.57 -10.48 -17.72
CA LEU A 43 -2.90 -10.77 -19.11
C LEU A 43 -2.19 -11.99 -19.68
N ALA A 44 -1.00 -12.33 -19.17
CA ALA A 44 -0.28 -13.56 -19.51
C ALA A 44 -0.86 -14.82 -18.82
N GLY A 45 -1.74 -14.65 -17.83
CA GLY A 45 -2.27 -15.75 -17.02
C GLY A 45 -1.25 -16.30 -16.04
N ALA A 46 -0.40 -15.43 -15.49
CA ALA A 46 0.59 -15.81 -14.48
C ALA A 46 -0.09 -16.44 -13.25
N PRO A 47 0.58 -17.35 -12.53
CA PRO A 47 -0.04 -18.01 -11.39
C PRO A 47 -0.24 -17.01 -10.22
N PRO A 48 -1.25 -17.21 -9.35
CA PRO A 48 -1.58 -16.29 -8.25
C PRO A 48 -0.40 -15.82 -7.40
N GLU A 49 0.60 -16.68 -7.18
CA GLU A 49 1.77 -16.40 -6.38
C GLU A 49 2.69 -15.35 -7.03
N ALA A 50 2.74 -15.29 -8.36
CA ALA A 50 3.46 -14.24 -9.07
C ALA A 50 2.76 -12.89 -8.91
N VAL A 51 1.42 -12.88 -8.97
CA VAL A 51 0.60 -11.67 -8.77
C VAL A 51 0.70 -11.17 -7.32
N SER A 52 0.68 -12.09 -6.35
CA SER A 52 0.90 -11.77 -4.94
C SER A 52 2.29 -11.17 -4.68
N ARG A 53 3.34 -11.74 -5.29
CA ARG A 53 4.72 -11.21 -5.18
C ARG A 53 4.88 -9.82 -5.79
N ALA A 54 4.05 -9.44 -6.77
CA ALA A 54 3.99 -8.06 -7.27
C ALA A 54 3.36 -7.07 -6.25
N GLY A 55 2.94 -7.56 -5.09
CA GLY A 55 2.37 -6.77 -4.01
C GLY A 55 0.85 -6.59 -4.11
N VAL A 56 0.17 -7.38 -4.94
CA VAL A 56 -1.28 -7.33 -5.12
C VAL A 56 -1.96 -8.22 -4.09
N GLY A 57 -2.80 -7.62 -3.24
CA GLY A 57 -3.64 -8.38 -2.29
C GLY A 57 -4.99 -8.79 -2.85
N TRP A 58 -5.50 -8.03 -3.81
CA TRP A 58 -6.87 -8.12 -4.32
C TRP A 58 -6.90 -7.85 -5.81
N VAL A 59 -7.77 -8.55 -6.53
CA VAL A 59 -8.09 -8.26 -7.93
C VAL A 59 -9.59 -8.04 -8.03
N VAL A 60 -9.98 -6.90 -8.60
CA VAL A 60 -11.37 -6.57 -8.92
C VAL A 60 -11.56 -6.78 -10.41
N VAL A 61 -12.66 -7.45 -10.77
CA VAL A 61 -13.12 -7.57 -12.15
C VAL A 61 -14.47 -6.90 -12.23
N GLU A 62 -14.57 -5.81 -12.99
CA GLU A 62 -15.84 -5.17 -13.30
C GLU A 62 -16.54 -5.88 -14.46
N SER A 63 -17.85 -6.04 -14.32
CA SER A 63 -18.74 -6.61 -15.33
C SER A 63 -19.24 -5.50 -16.25
N GLY A 64 -19.31 -5.77 -17.55
CA GLY A 64 -19.86 -4.82 -18.52
C GLY A 64 -18.92 -3.66 -18.93
N THR A 65 -17.72 -3.56 -18.35
CA THR A 65 -16.69 -2.60 -18.76
C THR A 65 -15.86 -3.13 -19.93
N ALA A 66 -15.54 -2.26 -20.89
CA ALA A 66 -14.65 -2.63 -21.99
C ALA A 66 -13.20 -2.74 -21.49
N GLY A 67 -12.69 -3.97 -21.39
CA GLY A 67 -11.31 -4.26 -20.99
C GLY A 67 -10.78 -5.56 -21.60
N THR A 68 -9.49 -5.62 -21.88
CA THR A 68 -8.85 -6.84 -22.40
C THR A 68 -8.63 -7.82 -21.25
N MET A 69 -9.18 -9.03 -21.36
CA MET A 69 -8.99 -10.06 -20.34
C MET A 69 -7.76 -10.96 -20.59
N GLY A 70 -7.31 -11.06 -21.84
CA GLY A 70 -6.20 -11.95 -22.22
C GLY A 70 -6.36 -13.35 -21.63
N ALA A 71 -5.28 -13.87 -21.03
CA ALA A 71 -5.28 -15.14 -20.31
C ALA A 71 -5.50 -14.99 -18.79
N ALA A 72 -5.91 -13.82 -18.30
CA ALA A 72 -6.09 -13.53 -16.87
C ALA A 72 -7.10 -14.45 -16.20
N ARG A 73 -8.08 -14.95 -16.96
CA ARG A 73 -9.06 -15.93 -16.48
C ARG A 73 -8.39 -17.19 -15.88
N ARG A 74 -7.25 -17.66 -16.42
CA ARG A 74 -6.49 -18.79 -15.86
C ARG A 74 -5.96 -18.50 -14.45
N THR A 75 -5.62 -17.24 -14.18
CA THR A 75 -5.21 -16.79 -12.84
C THR A 75 -6.43 -16.72 -11.92
N LEU A 76 -7.51 -16.10 -12.38
CA LEU A 76 -8.71 -15.85 -11.57
C LEU A 76 -9.45 -17.12 -11.15
N GLU A 77 -9.50 -18.13 -12.01
CA GLU A 77 -10.10 -19.44 -11.70
C GLU A 77 -9.41 -20.13 -10.51
N ARG A 78 -8.17 -19.74 -10.20
CA ARG A 78 -7.37 -20.26 -9.08
C ARG A 78 -7.43 -19.37 -7.84
N LEU A 79 -8.20 -18.28 -7.87
CA LEU A 79 -8.33 -17.34 -6.77
C LEU A 79 -9.66 -17.51 -6.03
N PRO A 80 -9.67 -17.46 -4.69
CA PRO A 80 -10.91 -17.42 -3.93
C PRO A 80 -11.67 -16.11 -4.21
N VAL A 81 -12.96 -16.26 -4.51
CA VAL A 81 -13.91 -15.14 -4.62
C VAL A 81 -14.30 -14.71 -3.21
N ALA A 82 -14.05 -13.44 -2.87
CA ALA A 82 -14.45 -12.86 -1.59
C ALA A 82 -15.83 -12.18 -1.68
N TYR A 83 -16.17 -11.65 -2.85
CA TYR A 83 -17.44 -10.98 -3.09
C TYR A 83 -17.79 -11.04 -4.58
N ARG A 84 -19.08 -11.11 -4.89
CA ARG A 84 -19.61 -11.15 -6.26
C ARG A 84 -21.02 -10.57 -6.27
N ASP A 85 -21.26 -9.63 -7.17
CA ASP A 85 -22.59 -9.16 -7.54
C ASP A 85 -22.72 -9.05 -9.08
N GLY A 86 -23.72 -8.33 -9.56
CA GLY A 86 -23.95 -8.12 -11.00
C GLY A 86 -22.95 -7.19 -11.67
N ASP A 87 -22.27 -6.37 -10.89
CA ASP A 87 -21.41 -5.29 -11.39
C ASP A 87 -19.92 -5.61 -11.22
N LEU A 88 -19.54 -6.40 -10.20
CA LEU A 88 -18.15 -6.75 -9.97
C LEU A 88 -17.93 -8.10 -9.28
N ILE A 89 -16.72 -8.62 -9.43
CA ILE A 89 -16.20 -9.79 -8.71
C ILE A 89 -14.89 -9.42 -8.05
N LEU A 90 -14.80 -9.67 -6.75
CA LEU A 90 -13.62 -9.45 -5.94
C LEU A 90 -12.91 -10.78 -5.64
N TYR A 91 -11.67 -10.89 -6.10
CA TYR A 91 -10.80 -12.03 -5.86
C TYR A 91 -9.72 -11.68 -4.85
N ARG A 92 -9.48 -12.57 -3.88
CA ARG A 92 -8.39 -12.44 -2.92
C ARG A 92 -7.15 -13.15 -3.47
N VAL A 93 -6.09 -12.40 -3.75
CA VAL A 93 -4.82 -12.94 -4.28
C VAL A 93 -3.93 -13.48 -3.17
N GLY A 94 -3.88 -12.80 -2.03
CA GLY A 94 -3.12 -13.23 -0.87
C GLY A 94 -2.82 -12.10 0.13
N GLY A 95 -2.47 -12.50 1.36
CA GLY A 95 -1.89 -11.66 2.41
C GLY A 95 -2.87 -10.73 3.12
N ALA A 96 -2.98 -10.86 4.46
CA ALA A 96 -3.32 -9.73 5.31
C ALA A 96 -2.40 -8.56 4.88
N GLY A 97 -3.01 -7.46 4.45
CA GLY A 97 -2.46 -6.52 3.47
C GLY A 97 -0.99 -6.18 3.67
N SER A 98 -0.25 -6.07 2.55
CA SER A 98 1.18 -5.74 2.46
C SER A 98 1.65 -4.89 3.63
N ALA A 99 2.00 -5.59 4.70
CA ALA A 99 2.61 -4.99 5.85
C ALA A 99 3.98 -4.62 5.35
N ALA A 100 4.31 -3.31 5.33
CA ALA A 100 5.65 -2.83 4.94
C ALA A 100 6.72 -3.84 5.39
N PRO A 101 7.71 -4.19 4.53
CA PRO A 101 8.65 -5.27 4.78
C PRO A 101 9.08 -5.30 6.24
N GLN A 102 9.05 -6.48 6.87
CA GLN A 102 9.24 -6.62 8.32
C GLN A 102 10.45 -5.84 8.84
N ASP A 103 11.54 -5.81 8.05
CA ASP A 103 12.76 -5.06 8.35
C ASP A 103 12.53 -3.55 8.46
N LYS A 104 11.73 -2.97 7.56
CA LYS A 104 11.37 -1.54 7.60
C LYS A 104 10.50 -1.22 8.81
N ARG A 105 9.61 -2.14 9.19
CA ARG A 105 8.79 -2.00 10.41
C ARG A 105 9.67 -2.04 11.66
N THR A 106 10.59 -3.01 11.74
CA THR A 106 11.53 -3.13 12.86
C THR A 106 12.41 -1.88 12.96
N ALA A 107 12.95 -1.39 11.84
CA ALA A 107 13.78 -0.18 11.83
C ALA A 107 12.99 1.05 12.30
N MET A 108 11.73 1.20 11.84
CA MET A 108 10.84 2.28 12.29
C MET A 108 10.54 2.19 13.78
N VAL A 109 10.25 0.99 14.31
CA VAL A 109 9.99 0.76 15.73
C VAL A 109 11.23 1.09 16.57
N LEU A 110 12.41 0.63 16.17
CA LEU A 110 13.67 0.94 16.84
C LEU A 110 13.96 2.44 16.84
N ALA A 111 13.77 3.12 15.71
CA ALA A 111 13.92 4.56 15.62
C ALA A 111 13.02 5.30 16.61
N HIS A 112 11.75 4.89 16.74
CA HIS A 112 10.82 5.47 17.71
C HIS A 112 11.23 5.16 19.16
N LEU A 113 11.72 3.96 19.45
CA LEU A 113 12.20 3.62 20.79
C LEU A 113 13.42 4.45 21.19
N VAL A 114 14.39 4.59 20.30
CA VAL A 114 15.57 5.46 20.52
C VAL A 114 15.13 6.89 20.78
N TRP A 115 14.18 7.40 19.98
CA TRP A 115 13.64 8.74 20.14
C TRP A 115 12.95 8.93 21.50
N VAL A 116 12.10 7.99 21.93
CA VAL A 116 11.44 8.01 23.25
C VAL A 116 12.48 8.01 24.39
N VAL A 117 13.51 7.17 24.29
CA VAL A 117 14.60 7.11 25.28
C VAL A 117 15.33 8.45 25.38
N MET A 118 15.61 9.10 24.24
CA MET A 118 16.25 10.42 24.20
C MET A 118 15.40 11.48 24.90
N LEU A 119 14.09 11.50 24.62
CA LEU A 119 13.16 12.44 25.27
C LEU A 119 13.05 12.21 26.77
N ALA A 120 12.90 10.96 27.20
CA ALA A 120 12.82 10.62 28.62
C ALA A 120 14.11 10.98 29.36
N GLY A 121 15.27 10.66 28.76
CA GLY A 121 16.59 11.01 29.31
C GLY A 121 16.78 12.53 29.45
N GLY A 122 16.42 13.30 28.42
CA GLY A 122 16.46 14.76 28.46
C GLY A 122 15.55 15.35 29.53
N ALA A 123 14.31 14.86 29.65
CA ALA A 123 13.37 15.28 30.68
C ALA A 123 13.89 14.97 32.10
N ALA A 124 14.46 13.78 32.31
CA ALA A 124 15.05 13.39 33.59
C ALA A 124 16.25 14.28 33.96
N ALA A 125 17.14 14.56 32.99
CA ALA A 125 18.29 15.44 33.18
C ALA A 125 17.86 16.87 33.57
N MET A 126 16.85 17.42 32.88
CA MET A 126 16.28 18.73 33.21
C MET A 126 15.65 18.75 34.61
N ALA A 127 14.88 17.72 34.97
CA ALA A 127 14.26 17.61 36.28
C ALA A 127 15.32 17.56 37.40
N MET A 128 16.35 16.73 37.26
CA MET A 128 17.46 16.64 38.21
C MET A 128 18.25 17.96 38.31
N GLY A 129 18.52 18.61 37.19
CA GLY A 129 19.19 19.92 37.17
C GLY A 129 18.38 21.02 37.86
N SER A 130 17.06 21.05 37.66
CA SER A 130 16.18 22.04 38.29
C SER A 130 16.06 21.88 39.81
N ARG A 131 16.09 20.64 40.32
CA ARG A 131 16.09 20.35 41.76
C ARG A 131 17.38 20.84 42.41
N ARG A 132 18.53 20.47 41.84
CA ARG A 132 19.85 20.91 42.33
C ARG A 132 20.02 22.43 42.34
N ARG A 133 19.44 23.15 41.36
CA ARG A 133 19.47 24.62 41.33
C ARG A 133 18.58 25.27 42.39
N ARG A 134 17.45 24.66 42.75
CA ARG A 134 16.57 25.16 43.82
C ARG A 134 17.16 24.95 45.21
N ASP A 135 17.85 23.83 45.41
CA ASP A 135 18.49 23.50 46.70
C ASP A 135 19.77 24.35 46.96
N GLY A 136 20.27 25.05 45.94
CA GLY A 136 21.49 25.88 46.00
C GLY A 136 21.27 27.38 46.14
N VAL A 137 20.03 27.87 46.32
CA VAL A 137 19.76 29.29 46.60
C VAL A 137 19.50 29.47 48.10
N PRO A 138 20.43 30.05 48.87
CA PRO A 138 20.12 30.48 50.22
C PRO A 138 19.16 31.67 50.13
N PHE A 139 17.98 31.55 50.73
CA PHE A 139 17.14 32.71 51.02
C PHE A 139 17.86 33.55 52.08
N GLY A 140 18.52 34.63 51.64
CA GLY A 140 19.12 35.64 52.52
C GLY A 140 18.56 37.02 52.18
N THR A 141 17.60 37.47 52.98
CA THR A 141 17.31 38.89 53.25
C THR A 141 18.39 39.49 54.12
#